data_AF-A0A175RY89-F1
#
_entry.id   AF-A0A175RY89-F1
#
_cell.length_a   1.000
_cell.length_b   1.000
_cell.length_c   1.000
_cell.angle_alpha   90.00
_cell.angle_beta   90.00
_cell.angle_gamma   90.00
#
_symmetry.space_group_name_H-M   'P 1'
#
loop_
_entity.id
_entity.type
_entity.pdbx_description
1 polymer ?
#
loop_
_entity_poly.entity_id
_entity_poly.type
_entity_poly.pdbx_seq_one_letter_code
_entity_poly.pdbx_strand_id
1 'polypeptide(L)' 'MIEAIEAGDRLAELEATHRRIGKAVQDEETPARDLASLTRRQMEISKEIESLRRQVVEERTDAAHVADAAFDATAV' A
#
# COMPACT_ATOMS: atom_id res chain seq x y z
N MET A 1 -12.74 -2.30 15.08
CA MET A 1 -11.67 -1.27 15.10
C MET A 1 -10.33 -1.94 14.83
N ILE A 2 -10.08 -2.39 13.59
CA ILE A 2 -8.77 -2.95 13.19
C ILE A 2 -8.39 -2.43 11.79
N GLU A 3 -9.35 -2.29 10.87
CA GLU A 3 -9.08 -1.92 9.47
C GLU A 3 -8.44 -0.53 9.27
N ALA A 4 -8.77 0.47 10.10
CA ALA A 4 -8.31 1.85 9.90
C ALA A 4 -6.94 2.19 10.52
N ILE A 5 -6.41 1.37 11.45
CA ILE A 5 -5.08 1.57 12.05
C ILE A 5 -3.98 0.95 11.18
N GLU A 6 -4.30 -0.12 10.44
CA GLU A 6 -3.29 -0.97 9.79
C GLU A 6 -2.81 -0.44 8.43
N ALA A 7 -3.65 0.22 7.63
CA ALA A 7 -3.23 0.62 6.26
C ALA A 7 -2.08 1.65 6.25
N GLY A 8 -2.09 2.61 7.19
CA GLY A 8 -1.04 3.62 7.31
C GLY A 8 0.27 3.06 7.88
N ASP A 9 0.17 2.20 8.89
CA ASP A 9 1.32 1.56 9.53
C ASP A 9 1.96 0.53 8.60
N ARG A 10 1.14 -0.31 7.95
CA ARG A 10 1.60 -1.33 7.00
C ARG A 10 2.22 -0.74 5.75
N LEU A 11 1.61 0.30 5.16
CA LEU A 11 2.19 0.98 3.99
C LEU A 11 3.54 1.61 4.35
N ALA A 12 3.63 2.29 5.50
CA ALA A 12 4.87 2.88 5.96
C ALA A 12 5.97 1.83 6.25
N GLU A 13 5.60 0.70 6.84
CA GLU A 13 6.49 -0.45 7.09
C GLU A 13 7.04 -1.01 5.78
N LEU A 14 6.16 -1.24 4.79
CA LEU A 14 6.55 -1.74 3.47
C LEU A 14 7.44 -0.76 2.72
N GLU A 15 7.14 0.53 2.76
CA GLU A 15 8.00 1.56 2.16
C GLU A 15 9.38 1.64 2.82
N ALA A 16 9.43 1.54 4.15
CA ALA A 16 10.69 1.50 4.89
C ALA A 16 11.52 0.26 4.53
N THR A 17 10.87 -0.89 4.41
CA THR A 17 11.51 -2.14 4.01
C THR A 17 11.98 -2.09 2.56
N HIS A 18 11.16 -1.56 1.64
CA HIS A 18 11.52 -1.36 0.24
C HIS A 18 12.77 -0.48 0.10
N ARG A 19 12.87 0.61 0.87
CA ARG A 19 14.07 1.47 0.90
C ARG A 19 15.31 0.73 1.40
N ARG A 20 15.19 -0.12 2.42
CA ARG A 20 16.31 -0.92 2.95
C ARG A 20 16.82 -1.91 1.91
N ILE A 21 15.91 -2.63 1.25
CA ILE A 21 16.26 -3.58 0.19
C ILE A 21 16.89 -2.86 -1.00
N GLY A 22 16.32 -1.73 -1.42
CA GLY A 22 16.85 -0.93 -2.52
C GLY A 22 18.29 -0.46 -2.27
N LYS A 23 18.66 -0.17 -1.03
CA LYS A 23 20.07 0.12 -0.66
C LYS A 23 20.96 -1.10 -0.84
N ALA A 24 20.56 -2.27 -0.34
CA ALA A 24 21.33 -3.49 -0.48
C ALA A 24 21.49 -3.92 -1.95
N VAL A 25 20.45 -3.76 -2.78
CA VAL A 25 20.52 -4.07 -4.23
C VAL A 25 21.51 -3.16 -4.97
N GLN A 26 21.69 -1.92 -4.51
CA GLN A 26 22.62 -0.95 -5.11
C GLN A 26 24.05 -1.05 -4.55
N ASP A 27 24.25 -1.86 -3.50
CA ASP A 27 25.55 -2.05 -2.87
C ASP A 27 26.36 -3.08 -3.67
N GLU A 28 27.54 -2.67 -4.14
CA GLU A 28 28.46 -3.52 -4.91
C GLU A 28 29.05 -4.67 -4.07
N GLU A 29 29.01 -4.57 -2.74
CA GLU A 29 29.44 -5.63 -1.83
C GLU A 29 28.36 -6.73 -1.64
N THR A 30 27.13 -6.51 -2.12
CA THR A 30 26.06 -7.51 -1.99
C THR A 30 26.35 -8.75 -2.84
N PRO A 31 26.40 -9.95 -2.25
CA PRO A 31 26.64 -11.19 -3.00
C PRO A 31 25.62 -11.39 -4.12
N ALA A 32 26.08 -11.81 -5.30
CA ALA A 32 25.21 -12.01 -6.48
C ALA A 32 24.04 -12.98 -6.23
N ARG A 33 24.23 -13.98 -5.37
CA ARG A 33 23.17 -14.89 -4.92
C ARG A 33 22.06 -14.15 -4.18
N ASP A 34 22.43 -13.24 -3.29
CA ASP A 34 21.49 -12.47 -2.49
C ASP A 34 20.83 -11.37 -3.32
N LEU A 35 21.57 -10.77 -4.27
CA LEU A 35 21.06 -9.79 -5.22
C LEU A 35 19.83 -10.31 -5.98
N ALA A 36 19.90 -11.54 -6.51
CA ALA A 36 18.75 -12.12 -7.21
C ALA A 36 17.51 -12.28 -6.29
N SER A 37 17.71 -12.63 -5.02
CA SER A 37 16.62 -12.76 -4.05
C SER A 37 16.06 -11.40 -3.63
N LEU A 38 16.94 -10.43 -3.39
CA LEU A 38 16.58 -9.08 -2.97
C LEU A 38 15.82 -8.35 -4.07
N THR A 39 16.25 -8.45 -5.32
CA THR A 39 15.55 -7.85 -6.47
C THR A 39 14.15 -8.42 -6.65
N ARG A 40 13.97 -9.75 -6.50
CA ARG A 40 12.63 -10.36 -6.51
C ARG A 40 11.75 -9.82 -5.38
N ARG A 41 12.28 -9.79 -4.15
CA ARG A 41 11.56 -9.28 -2.99
C ARG A 41 11.20 -7.80 -3.13
N GLN A 42 12.09 -7.02 -3.74
CA GLN A 42 11.85 -5.61 -4.04
C GLN A 42 10.66 -5.44 -4.99
N MET A 43 10.60 -6.22 -6.07
CA MET A 43 9.48 -6.18 -7.01
C MET A 43 8.14 -6.57 -6.37
N GLU A 44 8.14 -7.57 -5.48
CA GLU A 44 6.95 -7.99 -4.74
C GLU A 44 6.41 -6.86 -3.83
N ILE A 45 7.29 -6.27 -3.02
CA ILE A 45 6.92 -5.20 -2.09
C ILE A 45 6.43 -3.97 -2.86
N SER A 46 7.06 -3.62 -3.99
CA SER A 46 6.58 -2.53 -4.84
C SER A 46 5.15 -2.74 -5.32
N LYS A 47 4.80 -3.96 -5.75
CA LYS A 47 3.44 -4.29 -6.17
C LYS A 47 2.44 -4.24 -5.02
N GLU A 48 2.83 -4.70 -3.82
CA GLU A 48 1.99 -4.62 -2.62
C GLU A 48 1.72 -3.16 -2.22
N ILE A 49 2.75 -2.31 -2.25
CA ILE A 49 2.64 -0.86 -2.02
C ILE A 49 1.68 -0.22 -3.03
N GLU A 50 1.81 -0.52 -4.33
CA GLU A 50 0.91 -0.01 -5.36
C GLU A 50 -0.54 -0.48 -5.13
N SER A 51 -0.74 -1.73 -4.74
CA SER A 51 -2.06 -2.27 -4.42
C SER A 51 -2.70 -1.56 -3.24
N LEU A 52 -1.97 -1.41 -2.13
CA LEU A 52 -2.45 -0.71 -0.94
C LEU A 52 -2.77 0.76 -1.23
N ARG A 53 -1.92 1.44 -2.02
CA ARG A 53 -2.18 2.82 -2.45
C ARG A 53 -3.45 2.93 -3.30
N ARG A 54 -3.71 1.97 -4.20
CA ARG A 54 -4.96 1.94 -4.97
C ARG A 54 -6.17 1.74 -4.06
N GLN A 55 -6.12 0.78 -3.15
CA GLN A 55 -7.20 0.53 -2.19
C GLN A 55 -7.55 1.77 -1.37
N VAL A 56 -6.55 2.48 -0.84
CA VAL A 56 -6.78 3.72 -0.09
C VAL A 56 -7.45 4.82 -0.94
N VAL A 57 -7.13 4.89 -2.23
CA VAL A 57 -7.75 5.87 -3.15
C VAL A 57 -9.19 5.46 -3.49
N GLU A 58 -9.42 4.18 -3.76
CA GLU A 58 -10.75 3.62 -4.06
C GLU A 58 -11.69 3.78 -2.85
N GLU A 59 -11.27 3.38 -1.65
CA GLU A 59 -12.05 3.54 -0.42
C GLU A 59 -12.43 5.00 -0.15
N ARG A 60 -11.50 5.94 -0.38
CA ARG A 60 -11.79 7.38 -0.25
C ARG A 60 -12.78 7.88 -1.29
N THR A 61 -12.74 7.33 -2.50
CA THR A 61 -13.63 7.71 -3.60
C THR A 61 -15.03 7.17 -3.35
N ASP A 62 -15.15 5.92 -2.91
CA ASP A 62 -16.43 5.29 -2.56
C ASP A 62 -17.08 5.97 -1.36
N ALA A 63 -16.31 6.30 -0.32
CA ALA A 63 -16.81 7.05 0.83
C ALA A 63 -17.31 8.46 0.45
N ALA A 64 -16.73 9.09 -0.57
CA ALA A 64 -17.21 10.37 -1.10
C ALA A 64 -18.48 10.25 -1.95
N HIS A 65 -18.76 9.08 -2.53
CA HIS A 65 -19.92 8.85 -3.38
C HIS A 65 -21.19 8.48 -2.59
N VAL A 66 -21.03 7.89 -1.39
CA VAL A 66 -22.14 7.63 -0.46
C VAL A 66 -22.45 8.87 0.38
N ALA A 67 -22.81 9.96 -0.29
CA ALA A 67 -23.52 11.05 0.37
C ALA A 67 -24.99 10.63 0.45
N ASP A 68 -25.48 10.36 1.67
CA ASP A 68 -26.88 10.04 1.92
C ASP A 68 -27.78 11.09 1.25
N ALA A 69 -28.52 10.67 0.23
CA ALA A 69 -29.62 11.48 -0.26
C ALA A 69 -30.60 11.66 0.90
N ALA A 70 -30.93 12.92 1.22
CA ALA A 70 -31.88 13.21 2.28
C ALA A 70 -33.19 12.47 2.00
N PHE A 71 -33.58 11.58 2.91
CA PHE A 71 -34.86 10.86 2.82
C PHE A 71 -36.00 11.89 2.76
N ASP A 72 -36.69 11.94 1.62
CA ASP A 72 -37.84 12.82 1.42
C ASP A 72 -39.11 12.14 1.92
N ALA A 73 -39.56 12.54 3.10
CA ALA A 73 -40.77 12.03 3.74
C ALA A 73 -42.08 12.50 3.08
N THR A 74 -42.03 13.32 2.02
CA THR A 74 -43.22 13.74 1.26
C THR A 74 -43.62 12.77 0.15
N ALA A 75 -42.86 11.69 -0.05
CA ALA A 75 -43.12 10.65 -1.03
C ALA A 75 -44.12 9.57 -0.56
N VAL A 76 -44.90 9.81 0.51
CA VAL A 76 -45.97 8.91 1.02
C VAL A 76 -47.32 9.60 0.97
#